data_AF-A0A538KR12-F1
#
_entry.id   AF-A0A538KR12-F1
#
_cell.length_a   1.000
_cell.length_b   1.000
_cell.length_c   1.000
_cell.angle_alpha   90.00
_cell.angle_beta   90.00
_cell.angle_gamma   90.00
#
_symmetry.space_group_name_H-M   'P 1'
#
loop_
_entity.id
_entity.type
_entity.pdbx_description
1 polymer ?
#
loop_
_entity_poly.entity_id
_entity_poly.type
_entity_poly.pdbx_seq_one_letter_code
_entity_poly.pdbx_strand_id
1 'polypeptide(L)' 'MRAIDCPCGHRLEGADDDELLRLAREHVDRDHPEMQRTDEELRARIAADAYDVAAVNR' A
#
# COMPACT_ATOMS: atom_id res chain seq x y z
N MET A 1 -2.16 -12.06 4.87
CA MET A 1 -1.82 -11.07 3.83
C MET A 1 -2.58 -9.81 4.15
N ARG A 2 -2.06 -8.68 3.70
CA ARG A 2 -2.61 -7.36 3.93
C ARG A 2 -2.91 -6.73 2.57
N ALA A 3 -3.99 -5.97 2.47
CA ALA A 3 -4.34 -5.24 1.27
C ALA A 3 -4.73 -3.80 1.61
N ILE A 4 -4.49 -2.89 0.67
CA ILE A 4 -4.95 -1.50 0.75
C ILE A 4 -5.47 -1.06 -0.62
N ASP A 5 -6.59 -0.34 -0.61
CA ASP A 5 -7.12 0.31 -1.79
C ASP A 5 -6.63 1.77 -1.85
N CYS A 6 -5.86 2.07 -2.88
CA CYS A 6 -5.37 3.42 -3.14
C CYS A 6 -6.50 4.29 -3.72
N PRO A 7 -6.54 5.61 -3.44
CA PRO A 7 -7.59 6.50 -3.94
C PRO A 7 -7.63 6.61 -5.48
N CYS A 8 -6.53 6.23 -6.15
CA CYS A 8 -6.44 6.15 -7.59
C CYS A 8 -7.15 4.92 -8.20
N GLY A 9 -7.71 4.03 -7.36
CA GLY A 9 -8.41 2.81 -7.79
C GLY A 9 -7.53 1.55 -7.88
N HIS A 10 -6.22 1.67 -7.60
CA HIS A 10 -5.33 0.50 -7.53
C HIS A 10 -5.42 -0.18 -6.17
N ARG A 11 -5.45 -1.52 -6.18
CA ARG A 11 -5.35 -2.35 -4.98
C ARG A 11 -3.95 -2.90 -4.86
N LEU A 12 -3.31 -2.67 -3.72
CA LEU A 12 -1.99 -3.20 -3.38
C LEU A 12 -2.16 -4.33 -2.36
N GLU A 13 -1.47 -5.44 -2.58
CA GLU A 13 -1.49 -6.60 -1.69
C GLU A 13 -0.06 -7.01 -1.33
N GLY A 14 0.19 -7.18 -0.04
CA GLY A 14 1.48 -7.59 0.51
C GLY A 14 1.33 -8.71 1.53
N ALA A 15 2.45 -9.37 1.85
CA ALA A 15 2.47 -10.36 2.91
C ALA A 15 2.08 -9.74 4.27
N ASP A 16 2.59 -8.53 4.52
CA ASP A 16 2.46 -7.73 5.73
C ASP A 16 2.45 -6.22 5.41
N ASP A 17 2.44 -5.39 6.45
CA ASP A 17 2.43 -3.92 6.33
C ASP A 17 3.75 -3.35 5.78
N ASP A 18 4.89 -4.02 6.02
CA ASP A 18 6.19 -3.60 5.50
C ASP A 18 6.28 -3.83 3.99
N GLU A 19 5.75 -4.95 3.50
CA GLU A 19 5.62 -5.20 2.08
C GLU A 19 4.61 -4.25 1.42
N LEU A 20 3.49 -3.95 2.08
CA LEU A 20 2.57 -2.92 1.61
C LEU A 20 3.24 -1.54 1.53
N LEU A 21 4.09 -1.19 2.50
CA LEU A 21 4.82 0.07 2.48
C LEU A 21 5.75 0.16 1.27
N ARG A 22 6.52 -0.92 1.02
CA ARG A 22 7.39 -1.00 -0.16
C ARG A 22 6.61 -0.86 -1.46
N LEU A 23 5.48 -1.55 -1.59
CA LEU A 23 4.62 -1.49 -2.77
C LEU A 23 3.95 -0.12 -2.94
N ALA A 24 3.45 0.48 -1.85
CA ALA A 24 2.86 1.80 -1.87
C ALA A 24 3.89 2.87 -2.23
N ARG A 25 5.14 2.74 -1.75
CA ARG A 25 6.24 3.63 -2.12
C ARG A 25 6.54 3.56 -3.60
N GLU A 26 6.74 2.35 -4.13
CA GLU A 26 7.00 2.14 -5.56
C GLU A 26 5.85 2.67 -6.43
N HIS A 27 4.60 2.41 -6.01
CA HIS A 27 3.40 2.91 -6.69
C HIS A 27 3.35 4.44 -6.70
N VAL A 28 3.56 5.10 -5.57
CA VAL A 28 3.53 6.57 -5.50
C VAL A 28 4.67 7.16 -6.32
N ASP A 29 5.89 6.64 -6.21
CA ASP A 29 7.05 7.18 -6.95
C ASP A 29 6.89 7.02 -8.48
N ARG A 30 6.22 5.94 -8.94
CA ARG A 30 5.99 5.68 -10.37
C ARG A 30 4.76 6.40 -10.92
N ASP A 31 3.63 6.28 -10.24
CA ASP A 31 2.32 6.70 -10.74
C ASP A 31 1.92 8.10 -10.26
N HIS A 32 2.51 8.58 -9.16
CA HIS A 32 2.22 9.87 -8.52
C HIS A 32 3.47 10.61 -8.04
N PRO A 33 4.51 10.81 -8.88
CA PRO A 33 5.79 11.41 -8.47
C PRO A 33 5.64 12.84 -7.92
N GLU A 34 4.60 13.56 -8.33
CA GLU A 34 4.27 14.90 -7.85
C GLU A 34 3.76 14.95 -6.40
N MET A 35 3.23 13.83 -5.89
CA MET A 35 2.59 13.77 -4.57
C MET A 35 3.60 13.77 -3.42
N GLN A 36 4.88 13.48 -3.70
CA GLN A 36 6.02 13.52 -2.77
C GLN A 36 5.73 13.00 -1.35
N ARG A 37 4.99 11.89 -1.23
CA ARG A 37 4.65 11.31 0.07
C ARG A 37 5.89 10.77 0.76
N THR A 38 5.99 11.05 2.05
CA THR A 38 6.99 10.46 2.92
C THR A 38 6.58 9.05 3.33
N ASP A 39 7.56 8.23 3.70
CA ASP A 39 7.29 6.86 4.17
C ASP A 39 6.44 6.85 5.44
N GLU A 40 6.51 7.89 6.27
CA GLU A 40 5.69 8.03 7.47
C GLU A 40 4.21 8.24 7.14
N GLU A 41 3.90 9.08 6.15
CA GLU A 41 2.53 9.26 5.65
C GLU A 41 1.97 7.99 5.02
N LEU A 42 2.82 7.23 4.31
CA LEU A 42 2.43 5.94 3.75
C LEU A 42 2.17 4.91 4.84
N ARG A 43 3.02 4.82 5.87
CA ARG A 43 2.80 3.95 7.03
C ARG A 43 1.52 4.30 7.78
N ALA A 44 1.28 5.59 8.04
CA ALA A 44 0.07 6.04 8.71
C ALA A 44 -1.19 5.64 7.92
N ARG A 45 -1.13 5.75 6.60
CA ARG A 45 -2.22 5.32 5.72
C ARG A 45 -2.43 3.80 5.74
N ILE A 46 -1.35 3.02 5.68
CA ILE A 46 -1.44 1.54 5.75
C ILE A 46 -2.03 1.12 7.10
N ALA A 47 -1.57 1.69 8.20
CA ALA A 47 -2.09 1.39 9.53
C ALA A 47 -3.60 1.73 9.67
N ALA A 48 -4.07 2.78 8.98
CA ALA A 48 -5.46 3.22 9.04
C ALA A 48 -6.40 2.46 8.08
N ASP A 49 -5.96 2.24 6.84
CA ASP A 49 -6.82 1.80 5.73
C ASP A 49 -6.57 0.35 5.30
N ALA A 50 -5.41 -0.23 5.62
CA ALA A 50 -5.11 -1.60 5.18
C ALA A 50 -5.89 -2.64 5.99
N TYR A 51 -6.36 -3.66 5.29
CA TYR A 51 -7.23 -4.71 5.82
C TYR A 51 -6.65 -6.09 5.55
N ASP A 52 -7.05 -7.05 6.38
CA ASP A 52 -6.61 -8.43 6.25
C ASP A 52 -7.31 -9.10 5.08
N VAL A 53 -6.54 -9.84 4.28
CA VAL A 53 -7.05 -10.65 3.19
C VAL A 53 -6.54 -12.07 3.32
N ALA A 54 -7.44 -13.02 3.01
CA ALA A 54 -7.08 -14.42 2.98
C ALA A 54 -6.03 -14.64 1.89
N ALA A 55 -4.95 -15.37 2.23
CA ALA A 55 -4.05 -15.91 1.24
C ALA A 55 -4.86 -16.85 0.33
N VAL A 56 -5.24 -16.37 -0.85
CA VAL A 56 -5.86 -17.24 -1.84
C VAL A 56 -4.75 -18.15 -2.35
N ASN A 57 -4.66 -19.35 -1.79
CA ASN A 57 -3.87 -20.44 -2.37
C ASN A 57 -4.41 -20.70 -3.77
N ARG A 58 -3.74 -20.17 -4.81
CA ARG A 58 -4.07 -20.40 -6.21
C ARG A 58 -2.93 -21.14 -6.90
#